data_AF-A0A7C3I5V3-F1
#
_entry.id   AF-A0A7C3I5V3-F1
#
_cell.length_a   1.000
_cell.length_b   1.000
_cell.length_c   1.000
_cell.angle_alpha   90.00
_cell.angle_beta   90.00
_cell.angle_gamma   90.00
#
_symmetry.space_group_name_H-M   'P 1'
#
loop_
_entity.id
_entity.type
_entity.pdbx_description
1 polymer ?
#
loop_
_entity_poly.entity_id
_entity_poly.type
_entity_poly.pdbx_seq_one_letter_code
_entity_poly.pdbx_strand_id
1 'polypeptide(L)'
;MRTTLTLDDDVAALLARVQKARKAPLKTVVNEGLRQGLRQMLTPLPPRRRFETKTVELGRCLVGSLDDVAEVLAVAEGENFQ
;
A
#
# COMPACT_ATOMS: atom_id res chain seq x y z
N MET A 1 -29.98 22.18 2.71
CA MET A 1 -29.12 23.35 2.48
C MET A 1 -28.94 23.54 0.98
N ARG A 2 -28.93 24.78 0.50
CA ARG A 2 -28.55 25.13 -0.89
C ARG A 2 -27.16 25.75 -0.85
N THR A 3 -26.27 25.22 -1.66
CA THR A 3 -24.84 25.55 -1.64
C THR A 3 -24.34 25.54 -3.07
N THR A 4 -23.40 26.41 -3.39
CA THR A 4 -22.68 26.40 -4.66
C THR A 4 -21.31 25.80 -4.41
N LEU A 5 -20.91 24.83 -5.23
CA LEU A 5 -19.63 24.15 -5.14
C LEU A 5 -18.97 24.21 -6.51
N THR A 6 -17.73 24.69 -6.56
CA THR A 6 -16.90 24.58 -7.77
C THR A 6 -16.31 23.18 -7.82
N LEU A 7 -16.39 22.52 -8.98
CA LEU A 7 -15.88 21.17 -9.21
C LEU A 7 -14.83 21.21 -10.30
N ASP A 8 -13.75 20.47 -10.11
CA ASP A 8 -12.73 20.25 -11.14
C ASP A 8 -13.33 19.44 -12.31
N ASP A 9 -12.75 19.62 -13.51
CA ASP A 9 -13.27 19.04 -14.75
C ASP A 9 -13.33 17.50 -14.71
N ASP A 10 -12.35 16.87 -14.06
CA ASP A 10 -12.30 15.42 -13.89
C ASP A 10 -13.40 14.92 -12.95
N VAL A 11 -13.66 15.62 -11.85
CA VAL A 11 -14.75 15.33 -10.92
C VAL A 11 -16.11 15.48 -11.59
N ALA A 12 -16.30 16.56 -12.37
CA ALA A 12 -17.52 16.77 -13.14
C ALA A 12 -17.76 15.64 -14.16
N ALA A 13 -16.71 15.21 -14.87
CA ALA A 13 -16.78 14.08 -15.79
C ALA A 13 -17.13 12.75 -15.10
N LEU A 14 -16.57 12.49 -13.91
CA LEU A 14 -16.91 11.32 -13.11
C LEU A 14 -18.37 11.33 -12.66
N LEU A 15 -18.88 12.47 -12.18
CA LEU A 15 -20.29 12.61 -11.80
C LEU A 15 -21.22 12.38 -12.99
N ALA A 16 -20.89 12.89 -14.18
CA ALA A 16 -21.66 12.66 -15.40
C ALA A 16 -21.72 11.17 -15.78
N ARG A 17 -20.59 10.45 -15.68
CA ARG A 17 -20.53 9.00 -15.92
C ARG A 17 -21.42 8.23 -14.95
N VAL A 18 -21.36 8.56 -13.66
CA VAL A 18 -22.18 7.89 -12.63
C VAL A 18 -23.66 8.19 -12.81
N GLN A 19 -24.03 9.43 -13.13
CA GLN A 19 -25.41 9.80 -13.46
C GLN A 19 -25.96 8.95 -14.61
N LYS A 20 -25.20 8.83 -15.71
CA LYS A 20 -25.58 8.04 -16.89
C LYS A 20 -25.75 6.55 -16.54
N ALA A 21 -24.80 5.99 -15.78
CA ALA A 21 -24.83 4.58 -15.40
C ALA A 21 -26.00 4.24 -14.46
N ARG A 22 -26.29 5.11 -13.49
CA ARG A 22 -27.34 4.88 -12.47
C ARG A 22 -28.70 5.44 -12.84
N LYS A 23 -28.82 6.22 -13.91
CA LYS A 23 -30.03 6.97 -14.28
C LYS A 23 -30.57 7.79 -13.10
N ALA A 24 -29.68 8.44 -12.36
CA ALA A 24 -29.99 9.17 -11.13
C ALA A 24 -29.69 10.67 -11.29
N PRO A 25 -30.44 11.56 -10.60
CA PRO A 25 -30.22 13.01 -10.71
C PRO A 25 -28.91 13.44 -10.04
N LEU A 26 -28.28 14.51 -10.57
CA LEU A 26 -27.00 15.06 -10.09
C LEU A 26 -26.97 15.24 -8.57
N LYS A 27 -28.04 15.80 -7.98
CA LYS A 27 -28.16 16.01 -6.54
C LYS A 27 -27.99 14.70 -5.75
N THR A 28 -28.60 13.61 -6.20
CA THR A 28 -28.50 12.31 -5.52
C THR A 28 -27.09 11.78 -5.62
N VAL A 29 -26.52 11.78 -6.84
CA VAL A 29 -25.16 11.28 -7.08
C VAL A 29 -24.11 12.07 -6.28
N VAL A 30 -24.20 13.40 -6.26
CA VAL A 30 -23.29 14.26 -5.49
C VAL A 30 -23.42 13.99 -3.99
N ASN A 31 -24.64 13.94 -3.45
CA ASN A 31 -24.82 13.70 -2.02
C ASN A 31 -24.37 12.29 -1.60
N GLU A 32 -24.62 11.27 -2.41
CA GLU A 32 -24.12 9.92 -2.14
C GLU A 32 -22.60 9.85 -2.18
N GLY A 33 -21.98 10.41 -3.24
CA GLY A 33 -20.52 10.47 -3.37
C GLY A 33 -19.87 11.20 -2.20
N LEU A 34 -20.38 12.37 -1.83
CA LEU A 34 -19.88 13.14 -0.69
C LEU A 34 -20.05 12.37 0.63
N ARG A 35 -21.20 11.73 0.88
CA ARG A 35 -21.40 10.94 2.11
C ARG A 35 -20.41 9.78 2.19
N GLN A 36 -20.18 9.07 1.10
CA GLN A 36 -19.23 7.96 1.05
C GLN A 36 -17.79 8.46 1.26
N GLY A 37 -17.39 9.50 0.54
CA GLY A 37 -16.06 10.11 0.66
C GLY A 37 -15.79 10.66 2.06
N LEU A 38 -16.72 11.43 2.63
CA LEU A 38 -16.59 11.98 3.99
C LEU A 38 -16.52 10.87 5.05
N ARG A 39 -17.31 9.79 4.91
CA ARG A 39 -17.21 8.63 5.81
C ARG A 39 -15.82 7.98 5.73
N GLN A 40 -15.29 7.81 4.52
CA GLN A 40 -13.94 7.26 4.34
C GLN A 40 -12.86 8.17 4.93
N MET A 41 -12.97 9.49 4.73
CA MET A 41 -12.03 10.47 5.28
C MET A 41 -12.05 10.51 6.81
N LEU A 42 -13.22 10.31 7.42
CA LEU A 42 -13.38 10.26 8.88
C LEU A 42 -13.03 8.90 9.49
N THR A 43 -12.93 7.86 8.66
CA THR A 43 -12.55 6.52 9.14
C THR A 43 -11.04 6.49 9.35
N PRO A 44 -10.54 6.19 10.56
CA PRO A 44 -9.12 6.06 10.81
C PRO A 44 -8.52 5.03 9.85
N LEU A 45 -7.37 5.34 9.24
CA LEU A 45 -6.69 4.35 8.40
C LEU A 45 -6.40 3.11 9.27
N PRO A 46 -6.73 1.90 8.78
CA PRO A 46 -6.33 0.71 9.50
C PRO A 46 -4.80 0.71 9.65
N PRO A 47 -4.27 0.22 10.78
CA PRO A 47 -2.84 0.13 10.96
C PRO A 47 -2.25 -0.64 9.77
N ARG A 48 -1.28 -0.02 9.07
CA ARG A 48 -0.55 -0.71 8.01
C ARG A 48 0.07 -1.97 8.62
N ARG A 49 -0.35 -3.14 8.14
CA ARG A 49 0.33 -4.39 8.48
C ARG A 49 1.76 -4.24 7.98
N ARG A 50 2.72 -4.27 8.90
CA ARG A 50 4.14 -4.28 8.51
C ARG A 50 4.36 -5.51 7.65
N PHE A 51 4.99 -5.31 6.50
CA PHE A 51 5.49 -6.42 5.72
C PHE A 51 6.73 -6.95 6.45
N GLU A 52 6.68 -8.21 6.84
CA GLU A 52 7.78 -8.88 7.54
C GLU A 52 8.17 -10.12 6.75
N THR A 53 9.47 -10.26 6.47
CA THR A 53 10.03 -11.47 5.87
C THR A 53 9.96 -12.59 6.90
N LYS A 54 9.32 -13.71 6.54
CA LYS A 54 9.30 -14.90 7.40
C LYS A 54 10.73 -15.43 7.54
N THR A 55 11.20 -15.52 8.77
CA THR A 55 12.47 -16.18 9.07
C THR A 55 12.32 -17.69 9.00
N VAL A 56 13.42 -18.38 8.72
CA VAL A 56 13.52 -19.84 8.76
C VAL A 56 14.76 -20.21 9.56
N GLU A 57 14.71 -21.35 10.24
CA GLU A 57 15.84 -21.88 10.99
C GLU A 57 16.82 -22.57 10.02
N LEU A 58 18.02 -22.01 9.86
CA LEU A 58 19.08 -22.56 9.00
C LEU A 58 20.08 -23.45 9.77
N GLY A 59 19.89 -23.59 11.09
CA GLY A 59 20.84 -24.27 11.97
C GLY A 59 22.05 -23.41 12.33
N ARG A 60 23.13 -24.05 12.82
CA ARG A 60 24.37 -23.37 13.20
C ARG A 60 25.13 -22.85 11.99
N CYS A 61 25.77 -21.70 12.12
CA CYS A 61 26.73 -21.23 11.11
C CYS A 61 27.92 -22.20 11.03
N LEU A 62 28.29 -22.60 9.81
CA LEU A 62 29.40 -23.54 9.58
C LEU A 62 30.75 -22.83 9.41
N VAL A 63 30.71 -21.52 9.16
CA VAL A 63 31.86 -20.62 9.04
C VAL A 63 31.74 -19.64 10.21
N GLY A 64 32.83 -19.35 10.93
CA GLY A 64 32.79 -18.69 12.24
C GLY A 64 31.98 -17.39 12.24
N SER A 65 32.32 -16.47 11.33
CA SER A 65 31.61 -15.21 11.10
C SER A 65 31.23 -15.09 9.63
N LEU A 66 30.02 -14.56 9.35
CA LEU A 66 29.61 -14.18 7.99
C LEU A 66 29.99 -12.74 7.64
N ASP A 67 30.49 -11.97 8.60
CA ASP A 67 30.89 -10.58 8.38
C ASP A 67 32.27 -10.48 7.71
N ASP A 68 33.10 -11.53 7.80
CA ASP A 68 34.36 -11.64 7.06
C ASP A 68 34.14 -12.45 5.78
N VAL A 69 33.75 -11.75 4.72
CA VAL A 69 33.49 -12.38 3.41
C VAL A 69 34.72 -13.10 2.86
N ALA A 70 35.93 -12.62 3.14
CA ALA A 70 37.16 -13.22 2.61
C ALA A 70 37.42 -14.57 3.29
N GLU A 71 37.29 -14.64 4.62
CA GLU A 71 37.40 -15.90 5.36
C GLU A 71 36.32 -16.91 4.92
N VAL A 72 35.08 -16.45 4.75
CA VAL A 72 33.96 -17.30 4.30
C VAL A 72 34.24 -17.91 2.93
N LEU A 73 34.76 -17.11 1.98
CA LEU A 73 35.11 -17.58 0.65
C LEU A 73 36.27 -18.56 0.68
N ALA A 74 37.34 -18.27 1.43
CA ALA A 74 38.48 -19.18 1.57
C ALA A 74 38.05 -20.55 2.13
N VAL A 75 37.18 -20.58 3.15
CA VAL A 75 36.64 -21.84 3.69
C VAL A 75 35.77 -22.56 2.65
N ALA A 76 34.95 -21.84 1.88
CA ALA A 76 34.10 -22.42 0.84
C ALA A 76 34.90 -22.97 -0.35
N GLU A 77 36.01 -22.34 -0.70
CA GLU A 77 36.89 -22.70 -1.81
C GLU A 77 37.97 -23.74 -1.40
N GLY A 78 38.08 -24.04 -0.10
CA GLY A 78 39.02 -25.03 0.43
C GLY A 78 40.44 -24.50 0.63
N GLU A 79 40.61 -23.19 0.66
CA GLU A 79 41.90 -22.49 0.77
C GLU A 79 42.39 -22.35 2.21
N ASN A 80 42.09 -23.31 3.10
CA ASN A 80 42.41 -23.21 4.52
C ASN A 80 43.91 -22.91 4.76
N PHE A 81 44.24 -21.66 5.09
CA PHE A 81 45.53 -21.27 5.65
C PHE A 81 45.59 -21.83 7.08
N GLN A 82 46.40 -22.87 7.29
CA GLN A 82 46.78 -23.33 8.65
C GLN A 82 47.63 -22.28 9.36
#